data_AF-A0A3G3IIK2-F1
#
_entry.id   AF-A0A3G3IIK2-F1
#
_cell.length_a   1.000
_cell.length_b   1.000
_cell.length_c   1.000
_cell.angle_alpha   90.00
_cell.angle_beta   90.00
_cell.angle_gamma   90.00
#
_symmetry.space_group_name_H-M   'P 1'
#
loop_
_entity.id
_entity.type
_entity.pdbx_description
1 polymer ?
#
loop_
_entity_poly.entity_id
_entity_poly.type
_entity_poly.pdbx_seq_one_letter_code
_entity_poly.pdbx_strand_id
1 'polypeptide(L)'
;MHIHFATAGKVTEPIMKGFKLIPGIEKVYLFYSGQYLESAEEIAEYLHKGNTPVELVSVQEYDFQDVMDKISQAVEAEKSRGPHKYTINVTGGTKLMAFAAYSAAYFVGATVYYVQDRADLPLEEQILPILTTKAPKNTKSDRKGRDILKFIYEKTVNNGVVTNQDIEKKFGLKKQQVSYYVKNLREDGLITTDNGLYNPQTGATNYRYNTIKLTQQGQMEAKFTRNK
;
A
#
# COMPACT_ATOMS: atom_id res chain seq x y z
N MET A 1 9.94 -7.09 -11.24
CA MET A 1 9.87 -5.83 -12.00
C MET A 1 9.11 -4.79 -11.20
N HIS A 2 9.53 -3.52 -11.21
CA HIS A 2 8.87 -2.44 -10.46
C HIS A 2 8.35 -1.39 -11.43
N ILE A 3 7.03 -1.34 -11.56
CA ILE A 3 6.33 -0.35 -12.38
C ILE A 3 5.79 0.73 -11.46
N HIS A 4 6.05 1.98 -11.82
CA HIS A 4 5.62 3.13 -11.05
C HIS A 4 4.59 3.95 -11.84
N PHE A 5 3.55 4.38 -11.15
CA PHE A 5 2.47 5.21 -11.67
C PHE A 5 2.52 6.59 -11.01
N ALA A 6 2.34 7.66 -11.77
CA ALA A 6 2.22 9.00 -11.19
C ALA A 6 1.19 9.83 -11.95
N THR A 7 0.43 10.66 -11.23
CA THR A 7 -0.44 11.68 -11.83
C THR A 7 0.30 13.01 -11.91
N ALA A 8 0.31 13.64 -13.08
CA ALA A 8 0.99 14.90 -13.34
C ALA A 8 0.01 16.07 -13.39
N GLY A 9 0.42 17.19 -12.80
CA GLY A 9 -0.29 18.47 -12.87
C GLY A 9 0.72 19.58 -13.13
N LYS A 10 0.36 20.82 -12.81
CA LYS A 10 1.22 22.00 -13.06
C LYS A 10 2.58 21.96 -12.32
N VAL A 11 2.62 21.40 -11.12
CA VAL A 11 3.84 21.39 -10.28
C VAL A 11 4.55 20.05 -10.44
N THR A 12 5.81 20.08 -10.86
CA THR A 12 6.61 18.90 -11.22
C THR A 12 7.51 18.40 -10.09
N GLU A 13 8.00 19.31 -9.25
CA GLU A 13 9.02 19.04 -8.23
C GLU A 13 8.66 17.90 -7.26
N PRO A 14 7.45 17.81 -6.68
CA PRO A 14 7.12 16.73 -5.73
C PRO A 14 7.17 15.33 -6.36
N ILE A 15 6.83 15.24 -7.65
CA ILE A 15 6.91 13.99 -8.40
C ILE A 15 8.38 13.58 -8.55
N MET A 16 9.22 14.50 -9.04
CA MET A 16 10.67 14.27 -9.20
C MET A 16 11.37 13.90 -7.89
N LYS A 17 10.99 14.56 -6.78
CA LYS A 17 11.46 14.22 -5.42
C LYS A 17 11.11 12.79 -5.04
N GLY A 18 9.84 12.40 -5.23
CA GLY A 18 9.37 11.06 -4.91
C GLY A 18 10.14 9.96 -5.63
N PHE A 19 10.52 10.19 -6.90
CA PHE A 19 11.28 9.22 -7.69
C PHE A 19 12.67 8.90 -7.14
N LYS A 20 13.36 9.86 -6.53
CA LYS A 20 14.71 9.64 -5.98
C LYS A 20 14.76 8.62 -4.86
N LEU A 21 13.64 8.42 -4.15
CA LEU A 21 13.57 7.61 -2.94
C LEU A 21 12.97 6.23 -3.15
N ILE A 22 12.42 5.95 -4.33
CA ILE A 22 11.83 4.64 -4.61
C ILE A 22 12.83 3.79 -5.40
N PRO A 23 13.46 2.80 -4.75
CA PRO A 23 14.49 2.02 -5.41
C PRO A 23 13.92 1.08 -6.48
N GLY A 24 14.71 0.91 -7.53
CA GLY A 24 14.52 -0.13 -8.53
C GLY A 24 13.32 0.06 -9.46
N ILE A 25 12.83 1.30 -9.65
CA ILE A 25 11.82 1.61 -10.67
C ILE A 25 12.40 1.28 -12.05
N GLU A 26 11.72 0.41 -12.80
CA GLU A 26 12.14 -0.02 -14.13
C GLU A 26 11.39 0.71 -15.24
N LYS A 27 10.18 1.19 -14.96
CA LYS A 27 9.35 1.94 -15.89
C LYS A 27 8.36 2.81 -15.14
N VAL A 28 8.06 3.97 -15.72
CA VAL A 28 7.07 4.93 -15.23
C VAL A 28 5.96 5.10 -16.24
N TYR A 29 4.73 5.08 -15.77
CA TYR A 29 3.57 5.58 -16.49
C TYR A 29 3.13 6.89 -15.84
N LEU A 30 3.19 7.97 -16.62
CA LEU A 30 2.86 9.31 -16.15
C LEU A 30 1.52 9.74 -16.76
N PHE A 31 0.48 9.78 -15.94
CA PHE A 31 -0.88 10.16 -16.35
C PHE A 31 -1.05 11.67 -16.26
N TYR A 32 -1.38 12.31 -17.36
CA TYR A 32 -1.48 13.76 -17.44
C TYR A 32 -2.72 14.17 -18.23
N SER A 33 -3.26 15.33 -17.90
CA SER A 33 -4.27 15.97 -18.73
C SER A 33 -3.63 16.82 -19.80
N GLY A 34 -4.31 17.03 -20.94
CA GLY A 34 -3.76 17.78 -22.08
C GLY A 34 -3.20 19.15 -21.71
N GLN A 35 -3.79 19.86 -20.75
CA GLN A 35 -3.30 21.16 -20.29
C GLN A 35 -1.97 21.10 -19.50
N TYR A 36 -1.56 19.90 -19.06
CA TYR A 36 -0.34 19.66 -18.30
C TYR A 36 0.71 18.86 -19.10
N LEU A 37 0.60 18.83 -20.43
CA LEU A 37 1.56 18.14 -21.31
C LEU A 37 2.99 18.63 -21.07
N GLU A 38 3.21 19.95 -21.05
CA GLU A 38 4.54 20.54 -20.84
C GLU A 38 5.16 20.09 -19.51
N SER A 39 4.39 20.15 -18.42
CA SER A 39 4.83 19.66 -17.10
C SER A 39 5.11 18.14 -17.11
N ALA A 40 4.33 17.36 -17.85
CA ALA A 40 4.54 15.92 -17.98
C ALA A 40 5.80 15.60 -18.79
N GLU A 41 6.07 16.34 -19.86
CA GLU A 41 7.29 16.23 -20.66
C GLU A 41 8.53 16.62 -19.84
N GLU A 42 8.46 17.67 -19.02
CA GLU A 42 9.53 18.07 -18.10
C GLU A 42 9.88 16.93 -17.12
N ILE A 43 8.87 16.30 -16.51
CA ILE A 43 9.06 15.14 -15.63
C ILE A 43 9.65 13.97 -16.41
N ALA A 44 9.15 13.69 -17.61
CA ALA A 44 9.65 12.58 -18.43
C ALA A 44 11.11 12.78 -18.82
N GLU A 45 11.51 13.99 -19.20
CA GLU A 45 12.89 14.32 -19.55
C GLU A 45 13.81 14.16 -18.33
N TYR A 46 13.38 14.62 -17.16
CA TYR A 46 14.12 14.44 -15.90
C TYR A 46 14.40 12.96 -15.60
N LEU A 47 13.38 12.11 -15.74
CA LEU A 47 13.49 10.67 -15.48
C LEU A 47 14.30 9.94 -16.56
N HIS A 48 14.19 10.39 -17.81
CA HIS A 48 14.98 9.86 -18.92
C HIS A 48 16.47 10.12 -18.71
N LYS A 49 16.85 11.31 -18.22
CA LYS A 49 18.24 11.62 -17.79
C LYS A 49 18.72 10.69 -16.68
N GLY A 50 17.81 10.16 -15.87
CA GLY A 50 18.05 9.13 -14.86
C GLY A 50 17.97 7.69 -15.37
N ASN A 51 17.96 7.46 -16.70
CA ASN A 51 17.81 6.15 -17.34
C ASN A 51 16.53 5.39 -16.96
N THR A 52 15.47 6.11 -16.59
CA THR A 52 14.16 5.51 -16.28
C THR A 52 13.21 5.74 -17.45
N PRO A 53 12.76 4.69 -18.17
CA PRO A 53 11.77 4.81 -19.23
C PRO A 53 10.45 5.38 -18.71
N VAL A 54 9.88 6.34 -19.43
CA VAL A 54 8.59 6.98 -19.11
C VAL A 54 7.63 6.83 -20.28
N GLU A 55 6.42 6.37 -20.00
CA GLU A 55 5.30 6.37 -20.91
C GLU A 55 4.32 7.46 -20.49
N LEU A 56 4.17 8.49 -21.33
CA LEU A 56 3.21 9.57 -21.14
C LEU A 56 1.82 9.07 -21.56
N VAL A 57 0.86 9.11 -20.63
CA VAL A 57 -0.52 8.67 -20.87
C VAL A 57 -1.48 9.84 -20.67
N SER A 58 -2.10 10.30 -21.75
CA SER A 58 -3.12 11.35 -21.67
C SER A 58 -4.41 10.80 -21.06
N VAL A 59 -5.01 11.56 -20.16
CA VAL A 59 -6.28 11.28 -19.47
C VAL A 59 -7.19 12.50 -19.46
N GLN A 60 -8.48 12.29 -19.29
CA GLN A 60 -9.47 13.32 -18.98
C GLN A 60 -9.51 13.56 -17.47
N GLU A 61 -8.99 14.70 -17.00
CA GLU A 61 -8.79 14.99 -15.56
C GLU A 61 -10.04 14.99 -14.68
N TYR A 62 -11.22 15.18 -15.29
CA TYR A 62 -12.51 15.18 -14.62
C TYR A 62 -13.32 13.89 -14.86
N ASP A 63 -12.77 12.96 -15.63
CA ASP A 63 -13.33 11.63 -15.84
C ASP A 63 -12.58 10.63 -14.96
N PHE A 64 -13.19 10.31 -13.81
CA PHE A 64 -12.65 9.32 -12.89
C PHE A 64 -12.46 7.94 -13.55
N GLN A 65 -13.37 7.55 -14.46
CA GLN A 65 -13.34 6.24 -15.09
C GLN A 65 -12.21 6.16 -16.12
N ASP A 66 -11.98 7.21 -16.90
CA ASP A 66 -10.88 7.25 -17.87
C ASP A 66 -9.51 7.07 -17.16
N VAL A 67 -9.27 7.77 -16.05
CA VAL A 67 -8.02 7.60 -15.28
C VAL A 67 -7.87 6.16 -14.76
N MET A 68 -8.95 5.58 -14.22
CA MET A 68 -8.96 4.19 -13.73
C MET A 68 -8.67 3.19 -14.85
N ASP A 69 -9.31 3.34 -16.01
CA ASP A 69 -9.17 2.46 -17.16
C ASP A 69 -7.76 2.54 -17.74
N LYS A 70 -7.16 3.74 -17.81
CA LYS A 70 -5.80 3.94 -18.29
C LYS A 70 -4.76 3.30 -17.37
N ILE A 71 -4.95 3.36 -16.05
CA ILE A 71 -4.10 2.63 -15.10
C ILE A 71 -4.26 1.12 -15.28
N SER A 72 -5.49 0.63 -15.45
CA SER A 72 -5.76 -0.80 -15.68
C SER A 72 -5.12 -1.30 -16.98
N GLN A 73 -5.21 -0.52 -18.06
CA GLN A 73 -4.57 -0.81 -19.35
C GLN A 73 -3.04 -0.85 -19.23
N ALA A 74 -2.44 0.08 -18.51
CA ALA A 74 -1.00 0.09 -18.24
C ALA A 74 -0.56 -1.17 -17.48
N VAL A 75 -1.34 -1.60 -16.47
CA VAL A 75 -1.08 -2.85 -15.75
C VAL A 75 -1.19 -4.07 -16.67
N GLU A 76 -2.24 -4.13 -17.50
CA GLU A 76 -2.46 -5.22 -18.46
C GLU A 76 -1.31 -5.34 -19.46
N ALA A 77 -0.82 -4.21 -19.97
CA ALA A 77 0.31 -4.17 -20.92
C ALA A 77 1.59 -4.78 -20.33
N GLU A 78 1.78 -4.66 -19.01
CA GLU A 78 2.96 -5.19 -18.32
C GLU A 78 2.77 -6.66 -17.86
N LYS A 79 1.54 -7.18 -17.73
CA LYS A 79 1.27 -8.54 -17.18
C LYS A 79 2.05 -9.66 -17.86
N SER A 80 2.27 -9.58 -19.17
CA SER A 80 2.99 -10.60 -19.95
C SER A 80 4.47 -10.70 -19.59
N ARG A 81 5.02 -9.74 -18.86
CA ARG A 81 6.46 -9.64 -18.50
C ARG A 81 6.80 -10.25 -17.14
N GLY A 82 5.83 -10.85 -16.45
CA GLY A 82 6.03 -11.56 -15.18
C GLY A 82 5.46 -10.81 -13.97
N PRO A 83 5.88 -11.17 -12.73
CA PRO A 83 5.36 -10.55 -11.52
C PRO A 83 5.91 -9.12 -11.33
N HIS A 84 4.99 -8.20 -11.04
CA HIS A 84 5.27 -6.78 -10.87
C HIS A 84 4.96 -6.31 -9.45
N LYS A 85 5.81 -5.41 -8.94
CA LYS A 85 5.49 -4.52 -7.83
C LYS A 85 4.99 -3.21 -8.44
N TYR A 86 3.86 -2.71 -7.93
CA TYR A 86 3.29 -1.44 -8.36
C TYR A 86 3.37 -0.41 -7.23
N THR A 87 3.78 0.81 -7.56
CA THR A 87 3.70 1.97 -6.67
C THR A 87 3.00 3.13 -7.38
N ILE A 88 2.27 3.97 -6.63
CA ILE A 88 1.55 5.12 -7.17
C ILE A 88 1.90 6.38 -6.37
N ASN A 89 2.38 7.40 -7.06
CA ASN A 89 2.49 8.76 -6.55
C ASN A 89 1.21 9.55 -6.86
N VAL A 90 0.49 9.98 -5.81
CA VAL A 90 -0.75 10.76 -5.95
C VAL A 90 -0.58 12.24 -5.60
N THR A 91 0.66 12.74 -5.63
CA THR A 91 0.97 14.13 -5.23
C THR A 91 0.57 15.14 -6.29
N GLY A 92 0.78 14.83 -7.56
CA GLY A 92 0.47 15.72 -8.67
C GLY A 92 -0.87 15.42 -9.34
N GLY A 93 -1.21 16.25 -10.33
CA GLY A 93 -2.49 16.20 -11.03
C GLY A 93 -3.62 16.88 -10.26
N THR A 94 -4.84 16.77 -10.78
CA THR A 94 -6.02 17.26 -10.08
C THR A 94 -6.35 16.33 -8.90
N LYS A 95 -7.13 16.84 -7.93
CA LYS A 95 -7.62 16.01 -6.82
C LYS A 95 -8.41 14.78 -7.32
N LEU A 96 -9.12 14.91 -8.44
CA LEU A 96 -9.88 13.79 -9.00
C LEU A 96 -8.95 12.75 -9.64
N MET A 97 -7.91 13.17 -10.37
CA MET A 97 -6.89 12.25 -10.89
C MET A 97 -6.19 11.51 -9.76
N ALA A 98 -5.76 12.22 -8.71
CA ALA A 98 -5.14 11.62 -7.54
C ALA A 98 -6.07 10.62 -6.83
N PHE A 99 -7.36 10.96 -6.69
CA PHE A 99 -8.36 10.08 -6.10
C PHE A 99 -8.65 8.84 -6.96
N ALA A 100 -8.71 8.99 -8.29
CA ALA A 100 -8.84 7.88 -9.23
C ALA A 100 -7.61 6.96 -9.16
N ALA A 101 -6.40 7.52 -9.18
CA ALA A 101 -5.18 6.73 -9.06
C ALA A 101 -5.07 6.00 -7.71
N TYR A 102 -5.43 6.66 -6.60
CA TYR A 102 -5.55 6.01 -5.29
C TYR A 102 -6.58 4.86 -5.31
N SER A 103 -7.73 5.07 -5.94
CA SER A 103 -8.78 4.06 -6.06
C SER A 103 -8.35 2.87 -6.92
N ALA A 104 -7.63 3.13 -8.02
CA ALA A 104 -7.08 2.10 -8.89
C ALA A 104 -6.08 1.21 -8.14
N ALA A 105 -5.29 1.80 -7.23
CA ALA A 105 -4.31 1.09 -6.42
C ALA A 105 -4.90 -0.10 -5.65
N TYR A 106 -6.15 0.03 -5.17
CA TYR A 106 -6.88 -1.05 -4.51
C TYR A 106 -7.02 -2.28 -5.42
N PHE A 107 -7.40 -2.06 -6.67
CA PHE A 107 -7.68 -3.13 -7.65
C PHE A 107 -6.40 -3.72 -8.24
N VAL A 108 -5.38 -2.90 -8.46
CA VAL A 108 -4.10 -3.35 -9.05
C VAL A 108 -3.08 -3.80 -8.00
N GLY A 109 -3.40 -3.67 -6.71
CA GLY A 109 -2.53 -4.07 -5.61
C GLY A 109 -1.29 -3.18 -5.45
N ALA A 110 -1.41 -1.89 -5.78
CA ALA A 110 -0.29 -0.94 -5.70
C ALA A 110 -0.17 -0.29 -4.31
N THR A 111 1.06 0.03 -3.93
CA THR A 111 1.34 0.88 -2.75
C THR A 111 1.24 2.34 -3.15
N VAL A 112 0.46 3.14 -2.44
CA VAL A 112 0.29 4.57 -2.73
C VAL A 112 1.14 5.39 -1.77
N TYR A 113 1.66 6.52 -2.24
CA TYR A 113 2.29 7.52 -1.39
C TYR A 113 2.05 8.94 -1.90
N TYR A 114 2.27 9.90 -1.01
CA TYR A 114 2.20 11.33 -1.25
C TYR A 114 3.50 11.99 -0.79
N VAL A 115 3.97 12.98 -1.53
CA VAL A 115 5.17 13.76 -1.20
C VAL A 115 4.71 15.11 -0.64
N GLN A 116 5.02 15.35 0.63
CA GLN A 116 4.70 16.62 1.27
C GLN A 116 5.66 17.71 0.82
N ASP A 117 5.12 18.90 0.60
CA ASP A 117 5.93 20.10 0.39
C ASP A 117 6.40 20.66 1.74
N ARG A 118 7.42 20.02 2.31
CA ARG A 118 8.00 20.34 3.63
C ARG A 118 9.51 20.38 3.53
N ALA A 119 10.03 21.49 3.01
CA ALA A 119 11.46 21.72 2.83
C ALA A 119 12.27 21.70 4.16
N ASP A 120 11.59 21.82 5.29
CA ASP A 120 12.15 21.73 6.64
C ASP A 120 12.42 20.29 7.11
N LEU A 121 11.92 19.28 6.39
CA LEU A 121 12.10 17.87 6.72
C LEU A 121 13.10 17.18 5.77
N PRO A 122 13.83 16.14 6.22
CA PRO A 122 14.56 15.24 5.34
C PRO A 122 13.65 14.66 4.25
N LEU A 123 14.21 14.37 3.07
CA LEU A 123 13.43 13.93 1.91
C LEU A 123 12.64 12.64 2.22
N GLU A 124 13.23 11.74 3.01
CA GLU A 124 12.64 10.47 3.44
C GLU A 124 11.41 10.67 4.32
N GLU A 125 11.39 11.74 5.11
CA GLU A 125 10.27 12.11 5.99
C GLU A 125 9.18 12.88 5.24
N GLN A 126 9.48 13.42 4.06
CA GLN A 126 8.48 14.06 3.19
C GLN A 126 7.60 13.03 2.47
N ILE A 127 7.99 11.75 2.41
CA ILE A 127 7.18 10.69 1.79
C ILE A 127 6.21 10.09 2.80
N LEU A 128 4.93 10.30 2.56
CA LEU A 128 3.86 9.68 3.32
C LEU A 128 3.29 8.49 2.57
N PRO A 129 3.57 7.24 3.00
CA PRO A 129 2.84 6.09 2.49
C PRO A 129 1.36 6.23 2.85
N ILE A 130 0.49 6.19 1.84
CA ILE A 130 -0.95 6.18 2.05
C ILE A 130 -1.37 4.71 2.16
N LEU A 131 -2.04 4.39 3.26
CA LEU A 131 -2.60 3.06 3.47
C LEU A 131 -3.64 2.77 2.38
N THR A 132 -3.33 1.82 1.50
CA THR A 132 -4.29 1.24 0.58
C THR A 132 -4.80 -0.07 1.16
N THR A 133 -6.12 -0.24 1.18
CA THR A 133 -6.67 -1.59 1.35
C THR A 133 -6.22 -2.42 0.15
N LYS A 134 -5.69 -3.63 0.37
CA LYS A 134 -5.52 -4.58 -0.74
C LYS A 134 -6.88 -5.21 -1.00
N ALA A 135 -7.20 -5.51 -2.26
CA ALA A 135 -8.39 -6.29 -2.56
C ALA A 135 -8.36 -7.62 -1.77
N PRO A 136 -9.41 -7.96 -1.01
CA PRO A 136 -9.43 -9.17 -0.22
C PRO A 136 -9.35 -10.37 -1.15
N LYS A 137 -8.38 -11.25 -0.90
CA LYS A 137 -8.32 -12.55 -1.56
C LYS A 137 -9.57 -13.34 -1.11
N ASN A 138 -10.20 -14.07 -2.03
CA ASN A 138 -11.43 -14.85 -1.79
C ASN A 138 -11.17 -16.36 -1.77
N THR A 139 -10.09 -16.79 -1.13
CA THR A 139 -9.77 -18.20 -0.89
C THR A 139 -10.36 -18.71 0.43
N LYS A 140 -10.43 -20.03 0.62
CA LYS A 140 -10.81 -20.63 1.92
C LYS A 140 -9.86 -20.25 3.06
N SER A 141 -8.58 -20.02 2.74
CA SER A 141 -7.59 -19.51 3.69
C SER A 141 -7.97 -18.12 4.20
N ASP A 142 -8.58 -17.29 3.35
CA ASP A 142 -8.98 -15.93 3.70
C ASP A 142 -10.16 -15.88 4.67
N ARG A 143 -11.03 -16.90 4.70
CA ARG A 143 -12.09 -16.95 5.73
C ARG A 143 -11.51 -17.14 7.13
N LYS A 144 -10.60 -18.11 7.29
CA LYS A 144 -9.97 -18.34 8.60
C LYS A 144 -9.02 -17.21 8.98
N GLY A 145 -8.32 -16.62 8.01
CA GLY A 145 -7.53 -15.39 8.21
C GLY A 145 -8.39 -14.23 8.70
N ARG A 146 -9.57 -14.02 8.10
CA ARG A 146 -10.56 -13.02 8.55
C ARG A 146 -11.07 -13.28 9.96
N ASP A 147 -11.37 -14.53 10.31
CA ASP A 147 -11.78 -14.89 11.67
C ASP A 147 -10.67 -14.59 12.70
N ILE A 148 -9.41 -14.90 12.36
CA ILE A 148 -8.24 -14.57 13.19
C ILE A 148 -8.10 -13.04 13.32
N LEU A 149 -8.23 -12.29 12.23
CA LEU A 149 -8.14 -10.83 12.23
C LEU A 149 -9.23 -10.20 13.11
N LYS A 150 -10.46 -10.72 13.04
CA LYS A 150 -11.58 -10.32 13.90
C LYS A 150 -11.32 -10.64 15.37
N PHE A 151 -10.80 -11.82 15.68
CA PHE A 151 -10.41 -12.17 17.05
C PHE A 151 -9.34 -11.21 17.60
N ILE A 152 -8.34 -10.86 16.78
CA ILE A 152 -7.32 -9.87 17.17
C ILE A 152 -8.02 -8.53 17.49
N TYR A 153 -8.92 -8.07 16.62
CA TYR A 153 -9.68 -6.83 16.83
C TYR A 153 -10.48 -6.82 18.13
N GLU A 154 -11.30 -7.84 18.35
CA GLU A 154 -12.13 -7.96 19.56
C GLU A 154 -11.29 -7.96 20.83
N LYS A 155 -10.12 -8.63 20.82
CA LYS A 155 -9.23 -8.63 21.98
C LYS A 155 -8.53 -7.28 22.18
N THR A 156 -8.11 -6.63 21.10
CA THR A 156 -7.38 -5.35 21.16
C THR A 156 -8.28 -4.19 21.57
N VAL A 157 -9.55 -4.16 21.12
CA VAL A 157 -10.55 -3.16 21.54
C VAL A 157 -10.81 -3.22 23.05
N ASN A 158 -10.67 -4.39 23.66
CA ASN A 158 -10.76 -4.59 25.10
C ASN A 158 -9.43 -4.38 25.84
N ASN A 159 -8.50 -3.60 25.26
CA ASN A 159 -7.14 -3.35 25.77
C ASN A 159 -6.30 -4.62 26.00
N GLY A 160 -6.66 -5.73 25.36
CA GLY A 160 -5.93 -6.99 25.46
C GLY A 160 -4.78 -7.07 24.48
N VAL A 161 -3.71 -7.76 24.87
CA VAL A 161 -2.60 -8.10 23.98
C VAL A 161 -2.87 -9.47 23.34
N VAL A 162 -2.61 -9.59 22.03
CA VAL A 162 -2.76 -10.86 21.30
C VAL A 162 -1.38 -11.42 21.00
N THR A 163 -1.21 -12.72 21.24
CA THR A 163 -0.01 -13.48 20.91
C THR A 163 -0.32 -14.64 19.97
N ASN A 164 0.70 -15.23 19.35
CA ASN A 164 0.55 -16.46 18.56
C ASN A 164 -0.13 -17.59 19.36
N GLN A 165 0.20 -17.73 20.65
CA GLN A 165 -0.40 -18.75 21.50
C GLN A 165 -1.90 -18.53 21.75
N ASP A 166 -2.35 -17.27 21.79
CA ASP A 166 -3.78 -16.97 21.91
C ASP A 166 -4.55 -17.47 20.67
N ILE A 167 -3.96 -17.30 19.48
CA ILE A 167 -4.52 -17.78 18.22
C ILE A 167 -4.53 -19.32 18.17
N GLU A 168 -3.42 -19.97 18.58
CA GLU A 168 -3.33 -21.43 18.69
C GLU A 168 -4.48 -21.99 19.56
N LYS A 169 -4.65 -21.42 20.77
CA LYS A 169 -5.68 -21.85 21.73
C LYS A 169 -7.10 -21.59 21.22
N LYS A 170 -7.37 -20.39 20.67
CA LYS A 170 -8.72 -20.00 20.23
C LYS A 170 -9.21 -20.81 19.03
N PHE A 171 -8.33 -21.12 18.08
CA PHE A 171 -8.71 -21.74 16.81
C PHE A 171 -8.30 -23.21 16.67
N GLY A 172 -7.65 -23.79 17.69
CA GLY A 172 -7.15 -25.16 17.67
C GLY A 172 -6.09 -25.39 16.61
N LEU A 173 -5.29 -24.37 16.30
CA LEU A 173 -4.29 -24.39 15.22
C LEU A 173 -2.92 -24.80 15.75
N LYS A 174 -2.17 -25.57 14.95
CA LYS A 174 -0.75 -25.84 15.23
C LYS A 174 0.08 -24.58 14.99
N LYS A 175 1.23 -24.46 15.69
CA LYS A 175 2.21 -23.37 15.51
C LYS A 175 2.49 -23.01 14.06
N GLN A 176 2.75 -24.02 13.21
CA GLN A 176 3.03 -23.81 11.79
C GLN A 176 1.87 -23.15 11.03
N GLN A 177 0.62 -23.51 11.36
CA GLN A 177 -0.57 -22.91 10.74
C GLN A 177 -0.77 -21.48 11.21
N VAL A 178 -0.55 -21.20 12.50
CA VAL A 178 -0.61 -19.82 13.02
C VAL A 178 0.47 -18.96 12.37
N SER A 179 1.71 -19.45 12.27
CA SER A 179 2.78 -18.75 11.57
C SER A 179 2.42 -18.45 10.11
N TYR A 180 1.76 -19.38 9.41
CA TYR A 180 1.29 -19.16 8.04
C TYR A 180 0.25 -18.03 7.96
N TYR A 181 -0.80 -18.05 8.79
CA TYR A 181 -1.80 -16.99 8.78
C TYR A 181 -1.25 -15.63 9.21
N VAL A 182 -0.42 -15.59 10.25
CA VAL A 182 0.23 -14.36 10.72
C VAL A 182 1.14 -13.79 9.64
N LYS A 183 1.90 -14.64 8.93
CA LYS A 183 2.71 -14.21 7.79
C LYS A 183 1.85 -13.58 6.70
N ASN A 184 0.77 -14.24 6.29
CA ASN A 184 -0.12 -13.74 5.23
C ASN A 184 -0.78 -12.41 5.63
N LEU A 185 -1.36 -12.32 6.83
CA LEU A 185 -1.99 -11.09 7.33
C LEU A 185 -0.98 -9.93 7.41
N ARG A 186 0.28 -10.22 7.74
CA ARG A 186 1.36 -9.24 7.76
C ARG A 186 1.77 -8.80 6.34
N GLU A 187 1.92 -9.74 5.41
CA GLU A 187 2.22 -9.45 3.99
C GLU A 187 1.08 -8.67 3.30
N ASP A 188 -0.15 -8.89 3.72
CA ASP A 188 -1.33 -8.15 3.28
C ASP A 188 -1.46 -6.76 3.97
N GLY A 189 -0.58 -6.45 4.93
CA GLY A 189 -0.52 -5.14 5.60
C GLY A 189 -1.53 -4.94 6.74
N LEU A 190 -2.18 -6.01 7.19
CA LEU A 190 -3.29 -5.96 8.16
C LEU A 190 -2.80 -6.01 9.61
N ILE A 191 -1.62 -6.58 9.85
CA ILE A 191 -1.02 -6.66 11.19
C ILE A 191 0.46 -6.33 11.17
N THR A 192 0.97 -5.92 12.33
CA THR A 192 2.39 -5.90 12.67
C THR A 192 2.66 -6.91 13.79
N THR A 193 3.92 -7.35 13.89
CA THR A 193 4.37 -8.31 14.90
C THR A 193 5.57 -7.75 15.63
N ASP A 194 5.50 -7.66 16.95
CA ASP A 194 6.62 -7.26 17.80
C ASP A 194 7.16 -8.48 18.57
N ASN A 195 8.47 -8.53 18.74
CA ASN A 195 9.12 -9.57 19.55
C ASN A 195 8.97 -9.23 21.03
N GLY A 196 8.40 -10.16 21.78
CA GLY A 196 8.23 -10.05 23.22
C GLY A 196 6.85 -9.58 23.67
N LEU A 197 6.47 -10.03 24.86
CA LEU A 197 5.30 -9.58 25.60
C LEU A 197 5.76 -8.75 26.80
N TYR A 198 5.49 -7.44 26.78
CA TYR A 198 5.80 -6.54 27.90
C TYR A 198 4.82 -6.76 29.06
N ASN A 199 5.34 -6.90 30.28
CA ASN A 199 4.53 -6.96 31.49
C ASN A 199 4.67 -5.64 32.29
N PRO A 200 3.63 -4.78 32.31
CA PRO A 200 3.66 -3.50 33.02
C PRO A 200 3.91 -3.62 34.53
N GLN A 201 3.53 -4.74 35.14
CA GLN A 201 3.65 -4.95 36.59
C GLN A 201 5.07 -5.27 37.03
N THR A 202 5.87 -5.86 36.13
CA THR A 202 7.23 -6.31 36.44
C THR A 202 8.30 -5.53 35.68
N GLY A 203 7.91 -4.72 34.69
CA GLY A 203 8.83 -4.00 33.79
C GLY A 203 9.60 -4.91 32.83
N ALA A 204 9.39 -6.23 32.87
CA ALA A 204 10.12 -7.20 32.07
C ALA A 204 9.39 -7.56 30.76
N THR A 205 10.17 -7.83 29.71
CA THR A 205 9.67 -8.30 28.41
C THR A 205 9.95 -9.79 28.26
N ASN A 206 8.90 -10.59 28.02
CA ASN A 206 9.04 -12.02 27.77
C ASN A 206 9.19 -12.30 26.26
N TYR A 207 10.44 -12.49 25.82
CA TYR A 207 10.81 -12.73 24.42
C TYR A 207 10.39 -14.10 23.86
N ARG A 208 9.78 -14.98 24.66
CA ARG A 208 9.23 -16.27 24.17
C ARG A 208 7.93 -16.10 23.38
N TYR A 209 7.33 -14.91 23.42
CA TYR A 209 6.08 -14.59 22.77
C TYR A 209 6.29 -13.53 21.69
N ASN A 210 5.51 -13.62 20.62
CA ASN A 210 5.37 -12.55 19.65
C ASN A 210 4.01 -11.92 19.86
N THR A 211 3.98 -10.60 20.00
CA THR A 211 2.75 -9.83 20.12
C THR A 211 2.30 -9.37 18.74
N ILE A 212 0.99 -9.37 18.53
CA ILE A 212 0.37 -9.02 17.25
C ILE A 212 -0.48 -7.77 17.48
N LYS A 213 -0.31 -6.78 16.61
CA LYS A 213 -1.10 -5.55 16.61
C LYS A 213 -1.75 -5.36 15.26
N LEU A 214 -2.98 -4.84 15.25
CA LEU A 214 -3.62 -4.44 14.00
C LEU A 214 -3.02 -3.12 13.50
N THR A 215 -2.82 -3.04 12.20
CA THR A 215 -2.67 -1.75 11.52
C THR A 215 -4.03 -1.04 11.47
N GLN A 216 -4.06 0.25 11.13
CA GLN A 216 -5.34 0.94 10.89
C GLN A 216 -6.17 0.23 9.80
N GLN A 217 -5.51 -0.28 8.76
CA GLN A 217 -6.14 -1.07 7.72
C GLN A 217 -6.74 -2.37 8.27
N GLY A 218 -5.98 -3.13 9.07
CA GLY A 218 -6.48 -4.34 9.71
C GLY A 218 -7.66 -4.09 10.65
N GLN A 219 -7.66 -2.96 11.37
CA GLN A 219 -8.81 -2.55 12.19
C GLN A 219 -10.05 -2.28 11.34
N MET A 220 -9.90 -1.56 10.23
CA MET A 220 -11.02 -1.30 9.31
C MET A 220 -11.55 -2.61 8.71
N GLU A 221 -10.67 -3.47 8.21
CA GLU A 221 -11.08 -4.74 7.61
C GLU A 221 -11.76 -5.65 8.63
N ALA A 222 -11.21 -5.79 9.84
CA ALA A 222 -11.84 -6.55 10.91
C ALA A 222 -13.22 -6.00 11.32
N LYS A 223 -13.36 -4.67 11.39
CA LYS A 223 -14.61 -3.99 11.75
C LYS A 223 -15.71 -4.17 10.69
N PHE A 224 -15.35 -4.16 9.41
CA PHE A 224 -16.31 -4.20 8.30
C PHE A 224 -16.48 -5.59 7.66
N THR A 225 -15.73 -6.60 8.09
CA THR A 225 -15.94 -7.99 7.65
C THR A 225 -17.30 -8.49 8.17
N ARG A 226 -18.30 -8.51 7.28
CA ARG A 226 -19.59 -9.16 7.53
C ARG A 226 -19.40 -10.68 7.40
N ASN A 227 -19.59 -11.41 8.49
CA ASN A 227 -19.74 -12.86 8.44
C ASN A 227 -21.07 -13.17 7.75
N LYS A 228 -21.03 -13.64 6.50
CA LYS A 228 -22.12 -14.40 5.90
C LYS A 228 -21.71 -15.87 5.86
#